data_AF-A0A927SKT6-F1
#
_entry.id   AF-A0A927SKT6-F1
#
_cell.length_a   1.000
_cell.length_b   1.000
_cell.length_c   1.000
_cell.angle_alpha   90.00
_cell.angle_beta   90.00
_cell.angle_gamma   90.00
#
_symmetry.space_group_name_H-M   'P 1'
#
loop_
_entity.id
_entity.type
_entity.pdbx_description
1 polymer ?
#
loop_
_entity_poly.entity_id
_entity_poly.type
_entity_poly.pdbx_seq_one_letter_code
_entity_poly.pdbx_strand_id
1 'polypeptide(L)'
;MAIPTLQSIEINDQDIDDIEKLLGNVEFDRPRRDIIKDLSSFDVQAFPGSGKTTVLIAKLAILAKKWPFTHKGICVLSHTNVAREEIEYRLGQTELGKKLLS
;
A
#
# COMPACT_ATOMS: atom_id res chain seq x y z
N MET A 1 -10.64 -8.89 -11.15
CA MET A 1 -9.90 -10.00 -11.80
C MET A 1 -8.78 -10.48 -10.87
N ALA A 2 -8.51 -11.78 -10.71
CA ALA A 2 -7.43 -12.25 -9.82
C ALA A 2 -6.04 -11.91 -10.39
N ILE A 3 -5.07 -11.61 -9.51
CA ILE A 3 -3.68 -11.35 -9.88
C ILE A 3 -2.85 -12.57 -9.44
N PRO A 4 -2.42 -13.46 -10.35
CA PRO A 4 -1.78 -14.74 -9.99
C PRO A 4 -0.56 -14.57 -9.08
N THR A 5 0.24 -13.53 -9.29
CA THR A 5 1.43 -13.22 -8.49
C THR A 5 1.11 -12.95 -7.00
N LEU A 6 -0.12 -12.58 -6.65
CA LEU A 6 -0.51 -12.22 -5.29
C LEU A 6 -1.21 -13.35 -4.52
N GLN A 7 -1.45 -14.52 -5.14
CA GLN A 7 -2.23 -15.60 -4.53
C GLN A 7 -1.64 -16.18 -3.24
N SER A 8 -0.32 -16.08 -3.06
CA SER A 8 0.38 -16.55 -1.86
C SER A 8 0.47 -15.51 -0.75
N ILE A 9 -0.04 -14.30 -0.97
CA ILE A 9 0.00 -13.20 -0.02
C ILE A 9 -1.38 -13.09 0.63
N GLU A 10 -1.39 -12.96 1.95
CA GLU A 10 -2.59 -12.63 2.71
C GLU A 10 -2.35 -11.31 3.45
N ILE A 11 -3.33 -10.41 3.43
CA ILE A 11 -3.34 -9.19 4.22
C ILE A 11 -4.46 -9.31 5.24
N ASN A 12 -4.10 -9.28 6.53
CA ASN A 12 -5.03 -9.40 7.65
C ASN A 12 -5.08 -8.10 8.46
N ASP A 13 -5.95 -8.06 9.47
CA ASP A 13 -6.14 -6.87 10.31
C ASP A 13 -4.89 -6.46 11.08
N GLN A 14 -4.10 -7.44 11.53
CA GLN A 14 -2.85 -7.16 12.25
C GLN A 14 -1.85 -6.42 11.35
N ASP A 15 -1.79 -6.75 10.06
CA ASP A 15 -0.93 -6.04 9.11
C ASP A 15 -1.34 -4.57 8.98
N ILE A 16 -2.64 -4.29 9.01
CA ILE A 16 -3.17 -2.94 8.90
C ILE A 16 -2.86 -2.18 10.19
N ASP A 17 -3.11 -2.78 11.36
CA ASP A 17 -2.86 -2.16 12.66
C ASP A 17 -1.37 -1.84 12.86
N ASP A 18 -0.47 -2.68 12.35
CA ASP A 18 0.97 -2.43 12.35
C ASP A 18 1.34 -1.20 11.49
N ILE A 19 0.72 -1.07 10.31
CA ILE A 19 0.98 0.03 9.38
C ILE A 19 0.35 1.35 9.83
N GLU A 20 -0.81 1.32 10.47
CA GLU A 20 -1.44 2.50 11.08
C GLU A 20 -0.51 3.18 12.09
N LYS A 21 0.17 2.37 12.91
CA LYS A 21 1.20 2.83 13.86
C LYS A 21 2.43 3.38 13.12
N LEU A 22 2.88 2.70 12.06
CA LEU A 22 4.05 3.10 11.29
C LEU A 22 3.85 4.44 10.56
N LEU A 23 2.65 4.70 10.07
CA LEU A 23 2.31 5.91 9.30
C LEU A 23 1.96 7.13 10.18
N GLY A 24 2.15 7.04 11.50
CA GLY A 24 1.94 8.15 12.43
C GLY A 24 0.49 8.32 12.89
N ASN A 25 -0.16 7.23 13.31
CA ASN A 25 -1.55 7.19 13.82
C ASN A 25 -2.60 7.58 12.78
N VAL A 26 -2.50 7.00 11.59
CA VAL A 26 -3.66 6.93 10.67
C VAL A 26 -4.63 5.89 11.21
N GLU A 27 -5.93 6.11 11.07
CA GLU A 27 -6.95 5.10 11.35
C GLU A 27 -7.76 4.87 10.06
N PHE A 28 -7.81 3.62 9.61
CA PHE A 28 -8.59 3.21 8.46
C PHE A 28 -9.96 2.70 8.91
N ASP A 29 -11.02 3.30 8.36
CA ASP A 29 -12.35 2.73 8.49
C ASP A 29 -12.49 1.42 7.70
N ARG A 30 -13.58 0.70 7.97
CA ARG A 30 -13.83 -0.61 7.35
C ARG A 30 -13.72 -0.61 5.82
N PRO A 31 -14.30 0.35 5.06
CA PRO A 31 -14.14 0.39 3.61
C PRO A 31 -12.67 0.50 3.17
N ARG A 32 -11.85 1.33 3.83
CA ARG A 32 -10.42 1.43 3.50
C ARG A 32 -9.67 0.15 3.84
N ARG A 33 -10.00 -0.49 4.96
CA ARG A 33 -9.40 -1.79 5.35
C ARG A 33 -9.75 -2.87 4.32
N ASP A 34 -10.98 -2.91 3.82
CA ASP A 34 -11.41 -3.83 2.77
C ASP A 34 -10.63 -3.59 1.45
N ILE A 35 -10.42 -2.33 1.06
CA ILE A 35 -9.58 -1.96 -0.10
C ILE A 35 -8.12 -2.42 0.06
N ILE A 36 -7.57 -2.30 1.28
CA ILE A 36 -6.20 -2.71 1.59
C ILE A 36 -6.06 -4.23 1.48
N LYS A 37 -7.06 -4.99 1.98
CA LYS A 37 -7.08 -6.46 1.97
C LYS A 37 -7.33 -7.06 0.59
N ASP A 38 -8.09 -6.39 -0.28
CA ASP A 38 -8.44 -6.94 -1.59
C ASP A 38 -7.22 -7.02 -2.53
N LEU A 39 -6.77 -8.22 -2.90
CA LEU A 39 -5.63 -8.44 -3.81
C LEU A 39 -6.05 -8.69 -5.27
N SER A 40 -7.32 -8.48 -5.59
CA SER A 40 -7.82 -8.52 -6.95
C SER A 40 -7.58 -7.19 -7.67
N SER A 41 -7.80 -7.19 -8.99
CA SER A 41 -7.92 -5.98 -9.79
C SER A 41 -9.35 -5.45 -9.69
N PHE A 42 -9.45 -4.20 -9.20
CA PHE A 42 -10.68 -3.44 -9.01
C PHE A 42 -10.40 -1.93 -9.08
N ASP A 43 -11.46 -1.14 -9.25
CA ASP A 43 -11.40 0.31 -9.25
C ASP A 43 -11.82 0.89 -7.90
N VAL A 44 -11.10 1.90 -7.43
CA VAL A 44 -11.46 2.67 -6.22
C VAL A 44 -11.96 4.05 -6.65
N GLN A 45 -13.25 4.30 -6.46
CA GLN A 45 -13.84 5.62 -6.59
C GLN A 45 -13.65 6.41 -5.30
N ALA A 46 -13.03 7.59 -5.38
CA ALA A 46 -12.67 8.33 -4.18
C ALA A 46 -12.55 9.85 -4.39
N PHE A 47 -13.13 10.61 -3.47
CA PHE A 47 -13.24 12.07 -3.53
C PHE A 47 -11.96 12.79 -3.07
N PRO A 48 -11.76 14.07 -3.42
CA PRO A 48 -10.70 14.89 -2.81
C PRO A 48 -10.71 14.77 -1.27
N GLY A 49 -9.53 14.62 -0.65
CA GLY A 49 -9.41 14.49 0.81
C GLY A 49 -9.77 13.11 1.39
N SER A 50 -10.25 12.14 0.60
CA SER A 50 -10.65 10.80 1.10
C SER A 50 -9.50 9.88 1.53
N GLY A 51 -8.24 10.31 1.39
CA GLY A 51 -7.07 9.50 1.80
C GLY A 51 -6.64 8.45 0.76
N LYS A 52 -6.96 8.63 -0.53
CA LYS A 52 -6.56 7.72 -1.62
C LYS A 52 -5.08 7.34 -1.58
N THR A 53 -4.21 8.34 -1.52
CA THR A 53 -2.76 8.14 -1.51
C THR A 53 -2.32 7.41 -0.24
N THR A 54 -2.92 7.72 0.91
CA THR A 54 -2.63 7.07 2.19
C THR A 54 -3.01 5.59 2.18
N VAL A 55 -4.17 5.24 1.62
CA VAL A 55 -4.60 3.84 1.44
C VAL A 55 -3.65 3.08 0.52
N LEU A 56 -3.26 3.70 -0.60
CA LEU A 56 -2.29 3.12 -1.53
C LEU A 56 -0.94 2.87 -0.84
N ILE A 57 -0.42 3.86 -0.10
CA ILE A 57 0.84 3.76 0.63
C ILE A 57 0.79 2.64 1.68
N ALA A 58 -0.30 2.55 2.45
CA ALA A 58 -0.47 1.48 3.42
C ALA A 58 -0.43 0.09 2.78
N LYS A 59 -1.16 -0.09 1.67
CA LYS A 59 -1.16 -1.34 0.91
C LYS A 59 0.23 -1.68 0.35
N LEU A 60 0.94 -0.70 -0.20
CA LEU A 60 2.31 -0.87 -0.68
C LEU A 60 3.26 -1.28 0.44
N ALA A 61 3.14 -0.69 1.64
CA ALA A 61 3.96 -1.04 2.79
C ALA A 61 3.76 -2.50 3.25
N ILE A 62 2.51 -2.97 3.30
CA ILE A 62 2.20 -4.37 3.65
C ILE A 62 2.74 -5.31 2.56
N LEU A 63 2.49 -4.98 1.29
CA LEU A 63 3.00 -5.76 0.17
C LEU A 63 4.53 -5.83 0.19
N ALA A 64 5.23 -4.74 0.52
CA ALA A 64 6.68 -4.70 0.71
C ALA A 64 7.15 -5.76 1.72
N LYS A 65 6.49 -5.80 2.88
CA LYS A 65 6.84 -6.68 4.01
C LYS A 65 6.64 -8.15 3.67
N LYS A 66 5.64 -8.44 2.83
CA LYS A 66 5.24 -9.80 2.45
C LYS A 66 5.68 -10.20 1.05
N TRP A 67 6.44 -9.36 0.34
CA TRP A 67 6.81 -9.61 -1.05
C TRP A 67 7.77 -10.79 -1.15
N PRO A 68 7.38 -11.93 -1.75
CA PRO A 68 8.22 -13.13 -1.74
C PRO A 68 9.20 -13.18 -2.92
N PHE A 69 9.13 -12.22 -3.84
CA PHE A 69 9.86 -12.27 -5.11
C PHE A 69 11.04 -11.31 -5.12
N THR A 70 12.22 -11.83 -5.44
CA THR A 70 13.43 -11.03 -5.62
C THR A 70 13.57 -10.44 -7.04
N HIS A 71 12.82 -10.96 -8.00
CA HIS A 71 12.92 -10.63 -9.43
C HIS A 71 11.65 -9.95 -9.98
N LYS A 72 10.70 -9.59 -9.11
CA LYS A 72 9.45 -8.90 -9.49
C LYS A 72 9.30 -7.63 -8.67
N GLY A 73 8.71 -6.61 -9.26
CA GLY A 73 8.40 -5.34 -8.60
C GLY A 73 6.92 -4.98 -8.71
N ILE A 74 6.53 -3.95 -7.98
CA ILE A 74 5.22 -3.31 -8.08
C ILE A 74 5.42 -1.98 -8.81
N CYS A 75 4.69 -1.77 -9.91
CA CYS A 75 4.72 -0.51 -10.64
C CYS A 75 3.56 0.38 -10.18
N VAL A 76 3.86 1.61 -9.78
CA VAL A 76 2.87 2.62 -9.40
C VAL A 76 2.92 3.75 -10.42
N LEU A 77 1.80 4.01 -11.08
CA LEU A 77 1.66 5.09 -12.07
C LEU A 77 0.85 6.24 -11.46
N SER A 78 1.35 7.46 -11.62
CA SER A 78 0.70 8.68 -11.15
C SER A 78 0.83 9.79 -12.19
N HIS A 79 -0.18 10.66 -12.25
CA HIS A 79 -0.17 11.87 -13.06
C HIS A 79 0.49 13.07 -12.37
N THR A 80 0.89 12.96 -11.11
CA THR A 80 1.49 14.06 -10.34
C THR A 80 2.76 13.64 -9.61
N ASN A 81 3.73 14.55 -9.57
CA ASN A 81 4.97 14.40 -8.79
C ASN A 81 4.67 14.38 -7.28
N VAL A 82 3.65 15.11 -6.83
CA VAL A 82 3.25 15.16 -5.40
C VAL A 82 2.91 13.75 -4.87
N ALA A 83 2.20 12.93 -5.64
CA ALA A 83 1.91 11.56 -5.21
C ALA A 83 3.18 10.69 -5.14
N ARG A 84 4.12 10.85 -6.07
CA ARG A 84 5.41 10.16 -6.03
C ARG A 84 6.19 10.56 -4.78
N GLU A 85 6.30 11.86 -4.53
CA GLU A 85 7.00 12.41 -3.37
C GLU A 85 6.37 11.95 -2.05
N GLU A 86 5.04 11.88 -1.96
CA GLU A 86 4.35 11.38 -0.78
C GLU A 86 4.64 9.89 -0.53
N ILE A 87 4.68 9.07 -1.58
CA ILE A 87 5.05 7.65 -1.50
C ILE A 87 6.51 7.52 -1.04
N GLU A 88 7.43 8.25 -1.66
CA GLU A 88 8.86 8.24 -1.31
C GLU A 88 9.10 8.71 0.12
N TYR A 89 8.42 9.77 0.55
CA TYR A 89 8.55 10.31 1.90
C TYR A 89 8.02 9.34 2.96
N ARG A 90 6.79 8.84 2.79
CA ARG A 90 6.16 7.98 3.80
C ARG A 90 6.73 6.56 3.84
N LEU A 91 7.16 6.01 2.70
CA LEU A 91 7.78 4.68 2.65
C LEU A 91 9.30 4.77 2.87
N GLY A 92 10.00 5.70 2.21
CA GLY A 92 11.47 5.78 2.21
C GLY A 92 12.11 6.12 3.55
N GLN A 93 11.34 6.67 4.50
CA GLN A 93 11.79 6.83 5.88
C GLN A 93 11.78 5.52 6.69
N THR A 94 11.26 4.43 6.12
CA THR A 94 11.23 3.11 6.76
C THR A 94 12.22 2.17 6.07
N GLU A 95 12.87 1.30 6.84
CA GLU A 95 13.78 0.27 6.29
C GLU A 95 13.08 -0.66 5.28
N LEU A 96 11.77 -0.83 5.43
CA LEU A 96 10.90 -1.54 4.49
C LEU A 96 10.77 -0.80 3.15
N GLY A 97 10.49 0.50 3.18
CA GLY A 97 10.31 1.28 1.96
C GLY A 97 11.61 1.57 1.23
N LYS A 98 12.76 1.65 1.93
CA LYS A 98 14.07 1.74 1.26
C LYS A 98 14.35 0.54 0.33
N LYS A 99 13.91 -0.67 0.70
CA LYS A 99 14.01 -1.87 -0.16
C LYS A 99 13.08 -1.85 -1.37
N LEU A 100 11.99 -1.08 -1.32
CA LEU A 100 11.05 -0.92 -2.44
C LEU A 100 11.45 0.18 -3.42
N LEU A 101 12.16 1.19 -2.93
CA LEU A 101 12.47 2.42 -3.68
C LEU A 101 13.91 2.45 -4.25
N SER A 102 14.72 1.44 -3.94
CA SER A 102 16.11 1.28 -4.42
C SER A 102 16.19 0.60 -5.79
#